data_AF-A0A1S6IYK9-F1
#
_entry.id   AF-A0A1S6IYK9-F1
#
_cell.length_a   1.000
_cell.length_b   1.000
_cell.length_c   1.000
_cell.angle_alpha   90.00
_cell.angle_beta   90.00
_cell.angle_gamma   90.00
#
_symmetry.space_group_name_H-M   'P 1'
#
loop_
_entity.id
_entity.type
_entity.pdbx_description
1 polymer ?
#
loop_
_entity_poly.entity_id
_entity_poly.type
_entity_poly.pdbx_seq_one_letter_code
_entity_poly.pdbx_strand_id
1 'polypeptide(L)'
;MIPQLKELLNNIVIDIEMGDTPAAMRKIARFSVLFDQFLKKNKDCFFLQEIQNLNNCMGQMLEYIEQGNLASLKEVITSSFLGYLNNWDFNNKKNIN
;
A
#
# COMPACT_ATOMS: atom_id res chain seq x y z
N MET A 1 -4.67 8.30 8.50
CA MET A 1 -3.60 7.41 7.99
C MET A 1 -3.93 6.89 6.59
N ILE A 2 -5.13 6.37 6.31
CA ILE A 2 -5.49 5.92 4.95
C ILE A 2 -5.31 7.01 3.87
N PRO A 3 -5.74 8.27 4.06
CA PRO A 3 -5.49 9.32 3.05
C PRO A 3 -3.99 9.52 2.75
N GLN A 4 -3.14 9.50 3.79
CA GLN A 4 -1.69 9.64 3.64
C GLN A 4 -1.06 8.44 2.94
N LEU A 5 -1.54 7.22 3.22
CA LEU A 5 -1.10 6.02 2.49
C LEU A 5 -1.45 6.12 1.01
N LYS A 6 -2.68 6.53 0.67
CA LYS A 6 -3.13 6.71 -0.72
C LYS A 6 -2.32 7.79 -1.45
N GLU A 7 -2.09 8.92 -0.79
CA GLU A 7 -1.27 10.00 -1.35
C GLU A 7 0.15 9.51 -1.65
N LEU A 8 0.77 8.77 -0.73
CA LEU A 8 2.12 8.23 -0.96
C LEU A 8 2.14 7.24 -2.13
N LEU A 9 1.14 6.35 -2.24
CA LEU A 9 1.00 5.42 -3.36
C LEU A 9 0.86 6.15 -4.69
N ASN A 10 0.01 7.18 -4.76
CA ASN A 10 -0.13 8.01 -5.95
C ASN A 10 1.19 8.70 -6.33
N ASN A 11 1.93 9.21 -5.34
CA ASN A 11 3.23 9.83 -5.60
C ASN A 11 4.28 8.82 -6.09
N ILE A 12 4.22 7.56 -5.65
CA ILE A 12 5.07 6.48 -6.17
C ILE A 12 4.75 6.21 -7.65
N VAL A 13 3.46 6.14 -8.00
CA VAL A 13 3.01 5.97 -9.39
C VAL A 13 3.54 7.11 -10.27
N ILE A 14 3.44 8.35 -9.80
CA ILE A 14 3.94 9.54 -10.51
C ILE A 14 5.46 9.45 -10.74
N ASP A 15 6.24 9.11 -9.70
CA ASP A 15 7.69 8.94 -9.83
C ASP A 15 8.06 7.86 -10.85
N ILE A 16 7.33 6.74 -10.86
CA ILE A 16 7.51 5.66 -11.84
C ILE A 16 7.23 6.15 -13.26
N GLU A 17 6.13 6.90 -13.46
CA GLU A 17 5.75 7.45 -14.78
C GLU A 17 6.77 8.48 -15.29
N MET A 18 7.40 9.24 -14.39
CA MET A 18 8.48 10.17 -14.72
C MET A 18 9.84 9.48 -14.91
N GLY A 19 9.94 8.18 -14.64
CA GLY A 19 11.20 7.43 -14.67
C GLY A 19 12.15 7.72 -13.49
N ASP A 20 11.71 8.46 -12.48
CA ASP A 20 12.50 8.77 -11.26
C ASP A 20 12.45 7.59 -10.28
N THR A 21 13.12 6.51 -10.67
CA THR A 21 13.23 5.29 -9.87
C THR A 21 13.80 5.56 -8.46
N PRO A 22 14.85 6.36 -8.28
CA PRO A 22 15.35 6.70 -6.94
C PRO A 22 14.31 7.41 -6.07
N ALA A 23 13.49 8.31 -6.62
CA ALA A 23 12.41 8.94 -5.86
C ALA A 23 11.32 7.92 -5.49
N ALA A 24 10.91 7.05 -6.42
CA ALA A 24 9.93 6.00 -6.18
C ALA A 24 10.38 5.10 -5.01
N MET A 25 11.64 4.65 -5.01
CA MET A 25 12.21 3.83 -3.92
C MET A 25 12.19 4.55 -2.57
N ARG A 26 12.58 5.83 -2.53
CA ARG A 26 12.50 6.63 -1.28
C ARG A 26 11.07 6.72 -0.76
N LYS A 27 10.09 6.89 -1.65
CA LYS A 27 8.67 6.96 -1.27
C LYS A 27 8.16 5.59 -0.83
N ILE A 28 8.59 4.49 -1.44
CA ILE A 28 8.20 3.14 -1.00
C ILE A 28 8.78 2.83 0.39
N ALA A 29 10.03 3.20 0.67
CA ALA A 29 10.59 3.07 2.01
C ALA A 29 9.77 3.84 3.06
N ARG A 30 9.36 5.08 2.74
CA ARG A 30 8.45 5.88 3.60
C ARG A 30 7.08 5.22 3.74
N PHE A 31 6.53 4.67 2.66
CA PHE A 31 5.27 3.95 2.65
C PHE A 31 5.33 2.76 3.60
N SER A 32 6.41 1.98 3.55
CA SER A 32 6.66 0.80 4.39
C SER A 32 6.51 1.13 5.87
N VAL A 33 7.15 2.22 6.32
CA VAL A 33 7.12 2.66 7.71
C VAL A 33 5.72 3.13 8.10
N LEU A 34 5.07 3.93 7.25
CA LEU A 34 3.71 4.41 7.51
C LEU A 34 2.69 3.28 7.53
N PHE A 35 2.89 2.26 6.68
CA PHE A 35 2.06 1.08 6.59
C PHE A 35 2.21 0.19 7.83
N ASP A 36 3.42 -0.03 8.32
CA ASP A 36 3.65 -0.73 9.59
C ASP A 36 3.01 0.02 10.79
N GLN A 37 3.11 1.35 10.82
CA GLN A 37 2.41 2.15 11.83
C GLN A 37 0.89 2.02 11.73
N PHE A 38 0.36 1.96 10.50
CA PHE A 38 -1.06 1.72 10.26
C PHE A 38 -1.48 0.33 10.79
N LEU A 39 -0.67 -0.71 10.53
CA LEU A 39 -0.88 -2.06 11.06
C LEU A 39 -0.75 -2.15 12.58
N LYS A 40 0.07 -1.32 13.22
CA LYS A 40 0.15 -1.28 14.68
C LYS A 40 -1.06 -0.57 15.28
N LYS A 41 -1.47 0.55 14.69
CA LYS A 41 -2.55 1.40 15.23
C LYS A 41 -3.92 0.72 15.20
N ASN A 42 -4.18 -0.12 14.21
CA ASN A 42 -5.49 -0.76 14.06
C ASN A 42 -5.46 -2.25 14.43
N LYS A 43 -4.45 -2.71 15.20
CA LYS A 43 -4.18 -4.12 15.52
C LYS A 43 -5.45 -4.91 15.88
N ASP A 44 -6.35 -4.27 16.62
CA ASP A 44 -7.57 -4.87 17.17
C ASP A 44 -8.80 -4.77 16.24
N CYS A 45 -8.70 -4.01 15.14
CA CYS A 45 -9.75 -3.81 14.15
C CYS A 45 -9.48 -4.52 12.82
N PHE A 46 -8.41 -5.32 12.75
CA PHE A 46 -8.01 -5.97 11.51
C PHE A 46 -8.69 -7.31 11.28
N PHE A 47 -9.23 -7.47 10.07
CA PHE A 47 -9.63 -8.77 9.56
C PHE A 47 -8.39 -9.47 8.99
N LEU A 48 -8.18 -10.73 9.41
CA LEU A 48 -6.98 -11.50 9.08
C LEU A 48 -6.71 -11.54 7.57
N GLN A 49 -7.77 -11.67 6.76
CA GLN A 49 -7.69 -11.73 5.30
C GLN A 49 -7.29 -10.39 4.65
N GLU A 50 -7.81 -9.27 5.14
CA GLU A 50 -7.53 -7.94 4.59
C GLU A 50 -6.08 -7.54 4.87
N ILE A 51 -5.57 -7.85 6.08
CA ILE A 51 -4.14 -7.73 6.38
C ILE A 51 -3.31 -8.59 5.44
N GLN A 52 -3.67 -9.86 5.27
CA GLN A 52 -2.90 -10.78 4.41
C GLN A 52 -2.83 -10.24 2.98
N ASN A 53 -3.94 -9.74 2.43
CA ASN A 53 -3.96 -9.14 1.11
C ASN A 53 -3.03 -7.91 1.01
N LEU A 54 -3.08 -7.00 1.99
CA LEU A 54 -2.22 -5.83 1.99
C LEU A 54 -0.74 -6.18 2.18
N ASN A 55 -0.42 -7.14 3.05
CA ASN A 55 0.94 -7.65 3.24
C ASN A 55 1.47 -8.33 1.97
N ASN A 56 0.62 -9.08 1.26
CA ASN A 56 0.97 -9.68 -0.03
C ASN A 56 1.26 -8.60 -1.07
N CYS A 57 0.41 -7.56 -1.17
CA CYS A 57 0.69 -6.43 -2.06
C CYS A 57 2.01 -5.73 -1.69
N MET A 58 2.29 -5.55 -0.41
CA MET A 58 3.55 -4.97 0.04
C MET A 58 4.75 -5.84 -0.33
N GLY A 59 4.65 -7.16 -0.17
CA GLY A 59 5.68 -8.12 -0.58
C GLY A 59 5.94 -8.05 -2.09
N GLN A 60 4.87 -8.04 -2.91
CA GLN A 60 4.97 -7.90 -4.36
C GLN A 60 5.60 -6.57 -4.78
N MET A 61 5.25 -5.47 -4.10
CA MET A 61 5.88 -4.16 -4.37
C MET A 61 7.38 -4.22 -4.13
N LEU A 62 7.82 -4.80 -3.02
CA LEU A 62 9.25 -4.93 -2.71
C LEU A 62 9.98 -5.83 -3.72
N GLU A 63 9.38 -6.96 -4.08
CA GLU A 63 9.93 -7.88 -5.09
C GLU A 63 10.10 -7.20 -6.46
N TYR A 64 9.09 -6.46 -6.93
CA TYR A 64 9.19 -5.77 -8.22
C TYR A 64 10.21 -4.64 -8.21
N ILE A 65 10.45 -3.99 -7.08
CA ILE A 65 11.53 -3.00 -6.95
C ILE A 65 12.88 -3.69 -7.06
N GLU A 66 13.10 -4.81 -6.37
CA GLU A 66 14.35 -5.58 -6.43
C GLU A 66 14.64 -6.07 -7.85
N GLN A 67 13.59 -6.45 -8.58
CA GLN A 67 13.68 -6.86 -9.99
C GLN A 67 13.81 -5.69 -10.98
N GLY A 68 13.62 -4.44 -10.53
CA GLY A 68 13.54 -3.27 -11.41
C GLY A 68 12.29 -3.27 -12.32
N ASN A 69 11.27 -4.07 -12.01
CA ASN A 69 10.04 -4.20 -12.78
C ASN A 69 9.02 -3.11 -12.39
N LEU A 70 9.27 -1.89 -12.85
CA LEU A 70 8.44 -0.72 -12.53
C LEU A 70 7.02 -0.81 -13.10
N ALA A 71 6.82 -1.53 -14.20
CA ALA A 71 5.50 -1.73 -14.80
C ALA A 71 4.59 -2.55 -13.88
N SER A 72 5.07 -3.71 -13.40
CA SER A 72 4.32 -4.55 -12.47
C SER A 72 4.18 -3.90 -11.09
N LEU A 73 5.17 -3.13 -10.65
CA LEU A 73 5.06 -2.31 -9.43
C LEU A 73 3.90 -1.31 -9.53
N LYS A 74 3.82 -0.56 -10.64
CA LYS A 74 2.72 0.37 -10.89
C LYS A 74 1.38 -0.34 -10.88
N GLU A 75 1.28 -1.47 -11.57
CA GLU A 75 0.05 -2.26 -11.67
C GLU A 75 -0.45 -2.73 -10.29
N VAL A 76 0.42 -3.27 -9.43
CA VAL A 76 0.02 -3.69 -8.08
C VAL A 76 -0.48 -2.51 -7.25
N ILE A 77 0.16 -1.35 -7.35
CA ILE A 77 -0.26 -0.14 -6.64
C ILE A 77 -1.65 0.31 -7.11
N THR A 78 -1.86 0.42 -8.43
CA THR A 78 -3.09 0.98 -9.00
C THR A 78 -4.27 0.02 -8.94
N SER A 79 -4.03 -1.26 -9.21
CA SER A 79 -5.09 -2.26 -9.41
C SER A 79 -5.48 -2.97 -8.11
N SER A 80 -4.53 -3.17 -7.19
CA SER A 80 -4.76 -3.95 -5.97
C SER A 80 -4.69 -3.10 -4.71
N PHE A 81 -3.54 -2.46 -4.44
CA PHE A 81 -3.28 -1.80 -3.16
C PHE A 81 -4.25 -0.62 -2.92
N LEU A 82 -4.39 0.27 -3.90
CA LEU A 82 -5.35 1.38 -3.82
C LEU A 82 -6.79 0.87 -3.74
N GLY A 83 -7.13 -0.21 -4.45
CA GLY A 83 -8.44 -0.87 -4.36
C GLY A 83 -8.77 -1.33 -2.94
N TYR A 84 -7.84 -2.03 -2.29
CA TYR A 84 -8.02 -2.45 -0.89
C TYR A 84 -8.15 -1.25 0.06
N LEU A 85 -7.34 -0.20 -0.11
CA LEU A 85 -7.45 1.02 0.71
C LEU A 85 -8.71 1.85 0.43
N ASN A 86 -9.28 1.76 -0.77
CA ASN A 86 -10.54 2.43 -1.13
C ASN A 86 -11.75 1.76 -0.50
N ASN A 87 -11.74 0.43 -0.45
CA ASN A 87 -12.79 -0.36 0.17
C ASN A 87 -12.60 -0.53 1.69
N TRP A 88 -11.56 0.09 2.25
CA TRP A 88 -11.28 0.02 3.67
C TRP A 88 -12.23 0.91 4.46
N ASP A 89 -13.32 0.32 4.93
CA ASP A 89 -14.31 1.01 5.75
C ASP A 89 -14.15 0.62 7.23
N PHE A 90 -13.69 1.57 8.05
CA PHE A 90 -13.61 1.41 9.51
C PHE A 90 -14.98 1.36 10.18
N ASN A 91 -16.05 1.84 9.53
CA ASN A 91 -17.35 2.05 10.15
C ASN A 91 -18.36 0.92 9.86
N ASN A 92 -18.18 0.12 8.80
CA ASN A 92 -19.21 -0.84 8.38
C ASN A 92 -19.27 -2.17 9.16
N LYS A 93 -18.39 -2.38 10.16
CA LYS A 93 -18.38 -3.65 10.92
C LYS A 93 -18.35 -3.48 12.44
N LYS A 94 -18.76 -2.31 12.96
CA LYS A 94 -19.17 -2.20 14.38
C LYS A 94 -20.46 -2.98 14.71
N ASN A 95 -21.11 -3.57 13.71
CA ASN A 95 -22.34 -4.35 13.85
C ASN A 95 -22.14 -5.84 13.56
N ILE A 96 -21.06 -6.44 14.03
CA ILE A 96 -21.00 -7.91 14.15
C ILE A 96 -20.77 -8.22 15.63
N ASN A 97 -21.91 -8.31 16.32
CA ASN A 97 -22.20 -8.78 17.68
C ASN A 97 -21.69 -7.96 18.87
#